data_AF-S7QEC5-F1
#
_entry.id   AF-S7QEC5-F1
#
_cell.length_a   1.000
_cell.length_b   1.000
_cell.length_c   1.000
_cell.angle_alpha   90.00
_cell.angle_beta   90.00
_cell.angle_gamma   90.00
#
_symmetry.space_group_name_H-M   'P 1'
#
loop_
_entity.id
_entity.type
_entity.pdbx_description
1 polymer ?
#
loop_
_entity_poly.entity_id
_entity_poly.type
_entity_poly.pdbx_seq_one_letter_code
_entity_poly.pdbx_strand_id
1 'polypeptide(L)' 'MEAAVWLKAFKVALLEVFREAHAQSVGMNRLTESINQDKDEPFSPEEIQAALTKMQDDNQVMVSEGIIFLI' A
#
# COMPACT_ATOMS: atom_id res chain seq x y z
N MET A 1 -13.74 12.75 9.38
CA MET A 1 -13.43 11.65 10.33
C MET A 1 -13.14 10.32 9.59
N GLU A 2 -13.45 10.20 8.28
CA GLU A 2 -13.15 9.01 7.45
C GLU A 2 -11.68 8.79 7.11
N ALA A 3 -10.86 9.87 7.06
CA ALA A 3 -9.48 9.78 6.57
C ALA A 3 -8.58 8.79 7.32
N ALA A 4 -8.86 8.56 8.62
CA ALA A 4 -8.07 7.64 9.43
C ALA A 4 -8.44 6.16 9.21
N VAL A 5 -9.67 5.89 8.75
CA VAL A 5 -10.17 4.50 8.60
C VAL A 5 -9.59 3.86 7.35
N TRP A 6 -9.64 4.56 6.21
CA TRP A 6 -9.12 4.02 4.94
C TRP A 6 -7.59 3.85 5.00
N LEU A 7 -6.85 4.76 5.64
CA LEU A 7 -5.39 4.64 5.76
C LEU A 7 -5.01 3.41 6.59
N LYS A 8 -5.75 3.11 7.64
CA LYS A 8 -5.56 1.89 8.43
C LYS A 8 -5.86 0.64 7.59
N ALA A 9 -6.94 0.65 6.82
CA ALA A 9 -7.29 -0.44 5.92
C ALA A 9 -6.21 -0.66 4.84
N PHE A 10 -5.68 0.42 4.26
CA PHE A 10 -4.58 0.36 3.30
C PHE A 10 -3.32 -0.24 3.92
N LYS A 11 -2.93 0.19 5.13
CA LYS A 11 -1.76 -0.36 5.83
C LYS A 11 -1.87 -1.87 6.05
N VAL A 12 -3.06 -2.36 6.44
CA VAL A 12 -3.31 -3.80 6.60
C VAL A 12 -3.15 -4.53 5.28
N ALA A 13 -3.82 -4.05 4.21
CA ALA A 13 -3.76 -4.67 2.90
C ALA A 13 -2.33 -4.69 2.32
N LEU A 14 -1.58 -3.59 2.48
CA LEU A 14 -0.18 -3.51 2.05
C LEU A 14 0.68 -4.59 2.71
N LEU A 15 0.58 -4.75 4.04
CA LEU A 15 1.35 -5.74 4.79
C LEU A 15 0.98 -7.18 4.40
N GLU A 16 -0.28 -7.44 4.06
CA GLU A 16 -0.73 -8.72 3.53
C GLU A 16 -0.08 -9.03 2.17
N VAL A 17 -0.02 -8.05 1.27
CA VAL A 17 0.68 -8.22 -0.03
C VAL A 17 2.14 -8.62 0.16
N PHE A 18 2.88 -7.98 1.07
CA PHE A 18 4.27 -8.36 1.37
C PHE A 18 4.37 -9.78 1.95
N ARG A 19 3.45 -10.13 2.85
CA ARG A 19 3.40 -11.45 3.48
C ARG A 19 3.16 -12.55 2.44
N GLU A 20 2.17 -12.38 1.57
CA GLU A 20 1.82 -13.33 0.50
C GLU A 20 2.91 -13.42 -0.57
N ALA A 21 3.54 -12.29 -0.89
CA ALA A 21 4.66 -12.26 -1.82
C ALA A 21 5.93 -12.90 -1.25
N HIS A 22 5.99 -13.16 0.07
CA HIS A 22 7.19 -13.56 0.79
C HIS A 22 8.40 -12.68 0.44
N ALA A 23 8.17 -11.37 0.33
CA ALA A 23 9.15 -10.41 -0.19
C ALA A 23 9.29 -9.19 0.73
N GLN A 24 10.45 -8.54 0.67
CA GLN A 24 10.72 -7.25 1.31
C GLN A 24 10.40 -6.05 0.39
N SER A 25 10.13 -6.32 -0.89
CA SER A 25 9.82 -5.31 -1.91
C SER A 25 8.71 -5.78 -2.83
N VAL A 26 7.81 -4.87 -3.24
CA VAL A 26 6.77 -5.13 -4.24
C VAL A 26 6.71 -3.99 -5.25
N GLY A 27 6.49 -4.32 -6.52
CA GLY A 27 6.28 -3.29 -7.56
C GLY A 27 4.89 -2.67 -7.47
N MET A 28 4.77 -1.39 -7.82
CA MET A 28 3.53 -0.61 -7.75
C MET A 28 2.38 -1.28 -8.50
N ASN A 29 2.62 -1.84 -9.69
CA ASN A 29 1.55 -2.51 -10.46
C ASN A 29 1.01 -3.73 -9.70
N ARG A 30 1.91 -4.59 -9.19
CA ARG A 30 1.53 -5.76 -8.40
C ARG A 30 0.83 -5.34 -7.11
N LEU A 31 1.30 -4.28 -6.46
CA LEU A 31 0.66 -3.73 -5.27
C LEU A 31 -0.79 -3.33 -5.58
N THR A 32 -0.98 -2.44 -6.56
CA THR A 32 -2.29 -1.91 -6.94
C THR A 32 -3.26 -3.01 -7.33
N GLU A 33 -2.82 -4.00 -8.11
CA GLU A 33 -3.62 -5.17 -8.46
C GLU A 33 -4.01 -5.97 -7.21
N SER A 34 -3.04 -6.30 -6.35
CA SER A 34 -3.26 -7.18 -5.20
C SER A 34 -4.13 -6.54 -4.12
N ILE A 35 -3.94 -5.26 -3.80
CA ILE A 35 -4.71 -4.59 -2.74
C ILE A 35 -6.17 -4.33 -3.16
N ASN A 36 -6.44 -4.25 -4.46
CA ASN A 36 -7.77 -4.01 -5.00
C ASN A 36 -8.46 -5.28 -5.48
N GLN A 37 -7.78 -6.42 -5.42
CA GLN A 37 -8.37 -7.70 -5.75
C GLN A 37 -9.52 -8.00 -4.80
N ASP A 38 -10.67 -8.42 -5.37
CA ASP A 38 -11.86 -8.84 -4.63
C ASP A 38 -12.42 -7.79 -3.64
N LYS A 39 -12.14 -6.50 -3.85
CA LYS A 39 -12.70 -5.40 -3.07
C LYS A 39 -13.95 -4.80 -3.70
N ASP A 40 -15.02 -4.70 -2.91
CA ASP A 40 -16.25 -3.97 -3.29
C ASP A 40 -15.98 -2.48 -3.52
N GLU A 41 -15.04 -1.91 -2.76
CA GLU A 41 -14.59 -0.52 -2.87
C GLU A 41 -13.06 -0.48 -3.02
N PRO A 42 -12.55 -0.51 -4.26
CA PRO A 42 -11.12 -0.43 -4.55
C PRO A 42 -10.53 0.93 -4.15
N PHE A 43 -9.27 0.93 -3.71
CA PHE A 43 -8.52 2.16 -3.52
C PHE A 43 -8.24 2.82 -4.87
N SER A 44 -8.47 4.14 -4.94
CA SER A 44 -8.11 4.93 -6.11
C SER A 44 -6.57 5.09 -6.21
N PRO A 45 -6.02 5.34 -7.41
CA PRO A 45 -4.60 5.65 -7.55
C PRO A 45 -4.13 6.81 -6.67
N GLU A 46 -4.97 7.83 -6.48
CA GLU A 46 -4.68 8.96 -5.60
C GLU A 46 -4.62 8.55 -4.12
N GLU A 47 -5.51 7.67 -3.67
CA GLU A 47 -5.52 7.14 -2.30
C GLU A 47 -4.28 6.28 -2.03
N ILE A 48 -3.92 5.41 -2.98
CA ILE A 48 -2.71 4.57 -2.89
C ILE A 48 -1.48 5.46 -2.77
N GLN A 49 -1.36 6.46 -3.64
CA GLN A 49 -0.22 7.37 -3.62
C GLN A 49 -0.17 8.18 -2.32
N ALA A 50 -1.31 8.71 -1.86
CA ALA A 50 -1.40 9.47 -0.62
C ALA A 50 -1.02 8.62 0.61
N ALA A 51 -1.46 7.36 0.65
CA ALA A 51 -1.09 6.45 1.73
C ALA A 51 0.40 6.11 1.71
N LEU A 52 0.97 5.80 0.55
CA LEU A 52 2.40 5.51 0.42
C LEU A 52 3.26 6.72 0.82
N THR A 53 2.88 7.93 0.43
CA THR A 53 3.54 9.16 0.87
C THR A 53 3.48 9.28 2.40
N LYS A 54 2.30 9.10 3.01
CA LYS A 54 2.16 9.17 4.47
C LYS A 54 2.98 8.11 5.19
N MET A 55 3.05 6.90 4.66
CA MET A 55 3.84 5.80 5.22
C MET A 55 5.35 6.04 5.05
N GLN A 56 5.77 6.70 3.98
CA GLN A 56 7.15 7.14 3.77
C GLN A 56 7.53 8.21 4.80
N ASP A 57 6.68 9.21 5.03
CA ASP A 57 6.88 10.22 6.08
C ASP A 57 6.97 9.61 7.48
N ASP A 58 6.24 8.51 7.71
CA ASP A 58 6.28 7.74 8.96
C ASP A 58 7.46 6.75 9.05
N ASN A 59 8.38 6.75 8.07
CA ASN A 59 9.51 5.81 7.95
C ASN A 59 9.11 4.33 7.97
N GLN A 60 7.91 4.00 7.48
CA GLN A 60 7.41 2.61 7.45
C GLN A 60 7.72 1.92 6.12
N VAL A 61 7.88 2.71 5.06
CA VAL A 61 8.20 2.22 3.72
C VAL A 61 9.15 3.16 3.00
N MET A 62 9.89 2.63 2.04
CA MET A 62 10.59 3.40 1.03
C MET A 62 9.92 3.16 -0.32
N VAL A 63 9.78 4.21 -1.14
CA VAL A 63 9.28 4.09 -2.52
C VAL A 63 10.35 4.63 -3.45
N SER A 64 10.83 3.81 -4.39
CA SER A 64 11.85 4.16 -5.37
C SER A 64 11.55 3.49 -6.70
N GLU A 65 11.54 4.26 -7.79
CA GLU A 65 11.36 3.75 -9.16
C GLU A 65 10.13 2.82 -9.34
N GLY A 66 9.04 3.13 -8.64
CA GLY A 66 7.82 2.30 -8.66
C GLY A 66 7.93 1.00 -7.87
N ILE A 67 8.92 0.84 -7.01
CA ILE A 67 9.09 -0.28 -6.08
C ILE A 67 8.91 0.23 -4.65
N ILE A 68 8.09 -0.49 -3.87
CA ILE A 68 7.81 -0.22 -2.46
C ILE A 68 8.59 -1.23 -1.62
N PHE A 69 9.33 -0.76 -0.62
CA PHE A 69 10.11 -1.56 0.32
C PHE A 69 9.58 -1.37 1.75
N LEU A 70 9.51 -2.44 2.54
CA LEU A 70 9.26 -2.35 3.99
C LEU A 70 10.53 -1.91 4.74
N ILE A 71 10.37 -1.18 5.84
CA ILE A 71 11.45 -0.74 6.75
C ILE A 71 11.18 -1.27 8.17
#